data_AF-A0A1N7AQT2-F1
#
_entry.id   AF-A0A1N7AQT2-F1
#
_cell.length_a   1.000
_cell.length_b   1.000
_cell.length_c   1.000
_cell.angle_alpha   90.00
_cell.angle_beta   90.00
_cell.angle_gamma   90.00
#
_symmetry.space_group_name_H-M   'P 1'
#
loop_
_entity.id
_entity.type
_entity.pdbx_description
1 polymer ?
#
loop_
_entity_poly.entity_id
_entity_poly.type
_entity_poly.pdbx_seq_one_letter_code
_entity_poly.pdbx_strand_id
1 'polypeptide(L)'
;METNLPNDNLVNEEFNRLSKYERAKLKVTSIKRFYNHALVFLIINIILYFLRHKFVFILVSKDAFGNPEFLDWINWNVYGTTIVWGIILAIHAITVFGNISWYLKQWEERKIQKYINSYND
;
A
#
# COMPACT_ATOMS: atom_id res chain seq x y z
N MET A 1 7.31 53.90 17.64
CA MET A 1 7.23 52.98 16.48
C MET A 1 6.69 51.67 17.02
N GLU A 2 5.37 51.50 17.03
CA GLU A 2 4.75 50.27 17.55
C GLU A 2 5.02 49.14 16.55
N THR A 3 5.81 48.16 16.96
CA THR A 3 6.10 47.00 16.13
C THR A 3 4.83 46.15 16.05
N ASN A 4 4.20 46.08 14.88
CA ASN A 4 3.14 45.10 14.56
C ASN A 4 3.78 43.70 14.51
N LEU A 5 4.09 43.15 15.69
CA LEU A 5 4.54 41.78 15.81
C LEU A 5 3.32 40.88 15.60
N PRO A 6 3.36 39.95 14.64
CA PRO A 6 2.25 39.03 14.41
C PRO A 6 2.01 38.23 15.69
N ASN A 7 0.74 38.16 16.09
CA ASN A 7 0.31 37.38 17.26
C ASN A 7 0.81 35.94 17.12
N ASP A 8 1.59 35.50 18.10
CA ASP A 8 2.21 34.17 18.16
C ASP A 8 1.15 33.04 18.05
N ASN A 9 -0.05 33.27 18.56
CA ASN A 9 -1.17 32.34 18.44
C ASN A 9 -1.66 32.18 16.99
N LEU A 10 -1.66 33.26 16.20
CA LEU A 10 -2.03 33.20 14.78
C LEU A 10 -0.99 32.41 13.98
N VAL A 11 0.29 32.66 14.27
CA VAL A 11 1.42 31.94 13.66
C VAL A 11 1.34 30.45 13.99
N ASN A 12 1.12 30.10 15.26
CA ASN A 12 0.98 28.71 15.71
C ASN A 12 -0.25 28.01 15.12
N GLU A 13 -1.39 28.70 14.96
CA GLU A 13 -2.56 28.16 14.28
C GLU A 13 -2.30 27.90 12.79
N GLU A 14 -1.65 28.84 12.10
CA GLU A 14 -1.33 28.71 10.68
C GLU A 14 -0.36 27.55 10.43
N PHE A 15 0.71 27.43 11.23
CA PHE A 15 1.62 26.29 11.19
C PHE A 15 0.90 24.96 11.48
N ASN A 16 0.00 24.93 12.47
CA ASN A 16 -0.79 23.73 12.75
C ASN A 16 -1.70 23.34 11.59
N ARG A 17 -2.38 24.32 10.96
CA ARG A 17 -3.26 24.10 9.79
C ARG A 17 -2.45 23.61 8.59
N LEU A 18 -1.31 24.21 8.30
CA LEU A 18 -0.39 23.77 7.24
C LEU A 18 0.10 22.34 7.49
N SER A 19 0.52 22.01 8.72
CA SER A 19 0.96 20.64 9.05
C SER A 19 -0.16 19.60 8.91
N LYS A 20 -1.40 19.95 9.27
CA LYS A 20 -2.58 19.08 9.09
C LYS A 20 -2.88 18.87 7.61
N TYR A 21 -2.82 19.94 6.81
CA TYR A 21 -3.02 19.88 5.36
C TYR A 21 -1.96 19.03 4.67
N GLU A 22 -0.68 19.19 5.01
CA GLU A 22 0.41 18.39 4.45
C GLU A 22 0.26 16.89 4.78
N ARG A 23 -0.09 16.56 6.03
CA ARG A 23 -0.37 15.18 6.44
C ARG A 23 -1.52 14.58 5.64
N ALA A 24 -2.60 15.34 5.44
CA ALA A 24 -3.74 14.90 4.63
C ALA A 24 -3.33 14.70 3.15
N LYS A 25 -2.57 15.64 2.58
CA LYS A 25 -2.06 15.58 1.21
C LYS A 25 -1.16 14.36 0.98
N LEU A 26 -0.25 14.08 1.92
CA LEU A 26 0.61 12.89 1.87
C LEU A 26 -0.22 11.61 1.92
N LYS A 27 -1.25 11.55 2.77
CA LYS A 27 -2.15 10.40 2.88
C LYS A 27 -2.97 10.17 1.60
N VAL A 28 -3.49 11.24 0.98
CA VAL A 28 -4.19 11.14 -0.31
C VAL A 28 -3.23 10.65 -1.41
N THR A 29 -2.00 11.14 -1.41
CA THR A 29 -0.98 10.75 -2.40
C THR A 29 -0.57 9.28 -2.26
N SER A 30 -0.43 8.77 -1.03
CA SER A 30 -0.12 7.35 -0.79
C SER A 30 -1.28 6.44 -1.20
N ILE A 31 -2.52 6.82 -0.89
CA ILE A 31 -3.73 6.11 -1.34
C ILE A 31 -3.80 6.07 -2.86
N LYS A 32 -3.56 7.19 -3.55
CA LYS A 32 -3.56 7.25 -5.02
C LYS A 32 -2.49 6.33 -5.62
N ARG A 33 -1.30 6.26 -5.03
CA ARG A 33 -0.23 5.36 -5.46
C ARG A 33 -0.59 3.88 -5.24
N PHE A 34 -1.26 3.56 -4.14
CA PHE A 34 -1.77 2.21 -3.88
C PHE A 34 -2.80 1.79 -4.95
N TYR A 35 -3.76 2.66 -5.28
CA TYR A 35 -4.76 2.36 -6.32
C TYR A 35 -4.13 2.04 -7.67
N ASN A 36 -3.03 2.71 -8.05
CA ASN A 36 -2.32 2.37 -9.27
C ASN A 36 -1.74 0.94 -9.24
N HIS A 37 -1.16 0.52 -8.11
CA HIS A 37 -0.64 -0.84 -7.94
C HIS A 37 -1.76 -1.88 -7.94
N ALA A 38 -2.86 -1.61 -7.22
CA ALA A 38 -4.03 -2.47 -7.20
C ALA A 38 -4.68 -2.62 -8.59
N LEU A 39 -4.73 -1.53 -9.36
CA LEU A 39 -5.26 -1.52 -10.73
C LEU A 39 -4.39 -2.35 -11.68
N VAL A 40 -3.07 -2.19 -11.63
CA VAL A 40 -2.14 -3.02 -12.42
C VAL A 40 -2.28 -4.49 -12.03
N PHE A 41 -2.34 -4.81 -10.74
CA PHE A 41 -2.58 -6.18 -10.27
C PHE A 41 -3.90 -6.74 -10.82
N LEU A 42 -4.99 -5.98 -10.74
CA LEU A 42 -6.30 -6.41 -11.26
C LEU A 42 -6.25 -6.70 -12.77
N ILE A 43 -5.66 -5.79 -13.56
CA ILE A 43 -5.53 -5.94 -15.02
C ILE A 43 -4.70 -7.19 -15.36
N ILE A 44 -3.54 -7.34 -14.72
CA ILE A 44 -2.65 -8.48 -14.93
C ILE A 44 -3.37 -9.79 -14.60
N ASN A 45 -4.10 -9.86 -13.49
CA ASN A 45 -4.84 -11.06 -13.11
C ASN A 45 -5.98 -11.41 -14.08
N ILE A 46 -6.71 -10.40 -14.56
CA ILE A 46 -7.74 -10.61 -15.60
C ILE A 46 -7.10 -11.17 -16.87
N ILE A 47 -5.97 -10.59 -17.30
CA ILE A 47 -5.24 -11.07 -18.48
C ILE A 47 -4.75 -12.50 -18.27
N LEU A 48 -4.12 -12.82 -17.13
CA LEU A 48 -3.65 -14.17 -16.79
C LEU A 48 -4.79 -15.18 -16.80
N TYR A 49 -5.93 -14.85 -16.20
CA TYR A 49 -7.10 -15.75 -16.16
C TYR A 49 -7.71 -15.95 -17.55
N PHE A 50 -7.79 -14.88 -18.35
CA PHE A 50 -8.29 -14.93 -19.72
C PHE A 50 -7.36 -15.70 -20.65
N LEU A 51 -6.05 -15.48 -20.54
CA LEU A 51 -5.04 -16.16 -21.32
C LEU A 51 -5.04 -17.66 -20.98
N ARG A 52 -5.14 -18.02 -19.68
CA ARG A 52 -5.37 -19.40 -19.25
C ARG A 52 -6.63 -19.98 -19.88
N HIS A 53 -7.78 -19.33 -19.75
CA HIS A 53 -9.04 -19.86 -20.29
C HIS A 53 -8.97 -20.09 -21.79
N LYS A 54 -8.36 -19.15 -22.53
CA LYS A 54 -8.15 -19.30 -23.97
C LYS A 54 -7.13 -20.39 -24.30
N PHE A 55 -6.02 -20.50 -23.58
CA PHE A 55 -5.03 -21.56 -23.79
C PHE A 55 -5.60 -22.94 -23.53
N VAL A 56 -6.27 -23.13 -22.38
CA VAL A 56 -6.92 -24.39 -22.02
C VAL A 56 -8.01 -24.71 -23.04
N PHE A 57 -8.86 -23.75 -23.40
CA PHE A 57 -9.89 -23.95 -24.41
C PHE A 57 -9.28 -24.35 -25.76
N ILE A 58 -8.26 -23.64 -26.25
CA ILE A 58 -7.58 -23.93 -27.52
C ILE A 58 -6.88 -25.29 -27.50
N LEU A 59 -6.16 -25.63 -26.42
CA LEU A 59 -5.43 -26.89 -26.30
C LEU A 59 -6.39 -28.09 -26.20
N VAL A 60 -7.43 -27.98 -25.37
CA VAL A 60 -8.46 -29.02 -25.23
C VAL A 60 -9.29 -29.17 -26.51
N SER A 61 -9.51 -28.10 -27.25
CA SER A 61 -10.26 -28.13 -28.51
C SER A 61 -9.44 -28.62 -29.71
N LYS A 62 -8.11 -28.45 -29.68
CA LYS A 62 -7.26 -28.76 -30.84
C LYS A 62 -6.75 -30.19 -30.84
N ASP A 63 -6.20 -30.71 -29.74
CA ASP A 63 -5.65 -32.07 -29.71
C ASP A 63 -5.32 -32.48 -28.27
N ALA A 64 -5.66 -33.71 -27.91
CA ALA A 64 -5.48 -34.33 -26.58
C ALA A 64 -4.00 -34.55 -26.13
N PHE A 65 -3.04 -33.72 -26.57
CA PHE A 65 -1.60 -33.97 -26.47
C PHE A 65 -0.76 -32.78 -25.98
N GLY A 66 -1.34 -31.83 -25.24
CA GLY A 66 -0.52 -30.90 -24.45
C GLY A 66 0.09 -31.65 -23.27
N ASN A 67 1.43 -31.76 -23.19
CA ASN A 67 2.11 -32.45 -22.09
C ASN A 67 1.48 -32.00 -20.73
N PRO A 68 0.88 -32.92 -19.96
CA PRO A 68 0.19 -32.58 -18.73
C PRO A 68 1.10 -31.85 -17.73
N GLU A 69 2.40 -32.16 -17.70
CA GLU A 69 3.38 -31.45 -16.87
C GLU A 69 3.51 -29.97 -17.24
N PHE A 70 3.40 -29.63 -18.52
CA PHE A 70 3.48 -28.25 -18.98
C PHE A 70 2.23 -27.45 -18.58
N LEU A 71 1.05 -28.07 -18.68
CA LEU A 71 -0.21 -27.48 -18.23
C LEU A 71 -0.22 -27.28 -16.70
N ASP A 72 0.26 -28.27 -15.96
CA ASP A 72 0.38 -28.18 -14.50
C ASP A 72 1.40 -27.14 -14.07
N TRP A 73 2.53 -27.02 -14.78
CA TRP A 73 3.51 -25.96 -14.55
C TRP A 73 2.91 -24.58 -14.80
N ILE A 74 2.16 -24.37 -15.89
CA ILE A 74 1.46 -23.10 -16.15
C ILE A 74 0.44 -22.82 -15.03
N ASN A 75 -0.39 -23.81 -14.66
CA ASN A 75 -1.39 -23.65 -13.61
C ASN A 75 -0.73 -23.24 -12.28
N TRP A 76 0.34 -23.94 -11.87
CA TRP A 76 1.08 -23.63 -10.65
C TRP A 76 1.67 -22.23 -10.67
N ASN A 77 2.25 -21.80 -11.79
CA ASN A 77 2.82 -20.46 -11.91
C ASN A 77 1.73 -19.39 -11.89
N VAL A 78 0.61 -19.61 -12.56
CA VAL A 78 -0.52 -18.67 -12.58
C VAL A 78 -1.10 -18.51 -11.18
N TYR A 79 -1.46 -19.61 -10.51
CA TYR A 79 -2.06 -19.60 -9.17
C TYR A 79 -1.07 -19.15 -8.09
N GLY A 80 0.17 -19.66 -8.13
CA GLY A 80 1.23 -19.27 -7.20
C GLY A 80 1.54 -17.78 -7.30
N THR A 81 1.67 -17.26 -8.51
CA THR A 81 1.92 -15.82 -8.73
C THR A 81 0.74 -14.97 -8.25
N THR A 82 -0.51 -15.36 -8.57
CA THR A 82 -1.70 -14.62 -8.08
C THR A 82 -1.77 -14.57 -6.56
N ILE A 83 -1.52 -15.70 -5.89
CA ILE A 83 -1.60 -15.80 -4.43
C ILE A 83 -0.50 -14.97 -3.76
N VAL A 84 0.75 -15.14 -4.19
CA VAL A 84 1.89 -14.40 -3.60
C VAL A 84 1.73 -12.90 -3.80
N TRP A 85 1.39 -12.47 -5.01
CA TRP A 85 1.15 -11.05 -5.28
C TRP A 85 -0.10 -10.52 -4.59
N GLY A 86 -1.14 -11.35 -4.42
CA GLY A 86 -2.32 -11.01 -3.62
C GLY A 86 -1.97 -10.74 -2.15
N ILE A 87 -1.11 -11.56 -1.55
CA ILE A 87 -0.62 -11.37 -0.18
C ILE A 87 0.19 -10.06 -0.09
N ILE A 88 1.10 -9.80 -1.03
CA ILE A 88 1.89 -8.56 -1.06
C ILE A 88 0.96 -7.34 -1.17
N LEU A 89 -0.07 -7.40 -2.02
CA LEU A 89 -1.04 -6.32 -2.17
C LEU A 89 -1.87 -6.12 -0.89
N ALA A 90 -2.26 -7.20 -0.22
CA ALA A 90 -2.98 -7.14 1.05
C ALA A 90 -2.14 -6.47 2.16
N ILE A 91 -0.86 -6.84 2.28
CA ILE A 91 0.08 -6.19 3.22
C ILE A 91 0.24 -4.70 2.87
N HIS A 92 0.35 -4.37 1.58
CA HIS A 92 0.45 -2.99 1.14
C HIS A 92 -0.83 -2.19 1.45
N ALA A 93 -2.01 -2.81 1.30
CA ALA A 93 -3.30 -2.21 1.64
C ALA A 93 -3.38 -1.90 3.14
N ILE A 94 -2.99 -2.87 3.99
CA ILE A 94 -2.91 -2.68 5.44
C ILE A 94 -1.92 -1.56 5.79
N THR A 95 -0.82 -1.41 5.05
CA THR A 95 0.17 -0.36 5.30
C THR A 95 -0.34 1.03 4.90
N VAL A 96 -1.06 1.14 3.79
CA VAL A 96 -1.57 2.42 3.26
C VAL A 96 -2.84 2.88 3.98
N PHE A 97 -3.77 1.97 4.25
CA PHE A 97 -5.05 2.28 4.91
C PHE A 97 -5.02 2.06 6.42
N GLY A 98 -4.19 1.14 6.91
CA GLY A 98 -4.03 0.92 8.32
C GLY A 98 -3.39 2.13 8.99
N ASN A 99 -3.87 2.44 10.19
CA ASN A 99 -3.38 3.57 10.98
C ASN A 99 -2.01 3.27 11.64
N ILE A 100 -1.16 2.47 10.98
CA ILE A 100 0.18 2.10 11.46
C ILE A 100 0.99 3.35 11.80
N SER A 101 0.86 4.43 11.02
CA SER A 101 1.50 5.71 11.34
C SER A 101 1.10 6.28 12.71
N TRP A 102 -0.16 6.13 13.14
CA TRP A 102 -0.60 6.60 14.46
C TRP A 102 -0.11 5.70 15.60
N TYR A 103 -0.18 4.38 15.42
CA TYR A 103 0.32 3.43 16.42
C TYR A 103 1.85 3.54 16.59
N LEU A 104 2.57 3.71 15.48
CA LEU A 104 4.02 3.91 15.47
C LEU A 104 4.39 5.25 16.11
N LYS A 105 3.66 6.32 15.79
CA LYS A 105 3.87 7.64 16.40
C LYS A 105 3.66 7.60 17.91
N GLN A 106 2.60 6.97 18.41
CA GLN A 106 2.41 6.79 19.85
C GLN A 106 3.50 5.92 20.49
N TRP A 107 3.95 4.86 19.81
CA TRP A 107 5.05 4.06 20.30
C TRP A 107 6.36 4.86 20.41
N GLU A 108 6.66 5.67 19.40
CA GLU A 108 7.83 6.54 19.34
C GLU A 108 7.78 7.62 20.42
N GLU A 109 6.62 8.26 20.59
CA GLU A 109 6.35 9.26 21.63
C GLU A 109 6.55 8.67 23.03
N ARG A 110 6.03 7.45 23.29
CA ARG A 110 6.30 6.72 24.55
C ARG A 110 7.78 6.42 24.77
N LYS A 111 8.53 6.11 23.71
CA LYS A 111 9.97 5.82 23.82
C LYS A 111 10.77 7.08 24.12
N ILE A 112 10.50 8.18 23.42
CA ILE A 112 11.12 9.48 23.67
C ILE A 112 10.85 9.91 25.12
N GLN A 113 9.61 9.79 25.59
CA GLN A 113 9.26 10.13 26.97
C GLN A 113 10.01 9.28 27.99
N LYS A 114 10.20 7.98 27.70
CA LYS A 114 11.01 7.09 28.53
C LYS A 114 12.47 7.54 28.60
N TYR A 115 13.07 7.95 27.48
CA TYR A 115 14.45 8.44 27.44
C TYR A 115 14.63 9.78 28.16
N ILE A 116 13.69 10.71 28.00
CA ILE A 116 13.70 12.01 28.70
C ILE A 116 13.60 11.80 30.21
N ASN A 117 12.66 10.95 30.66
CA ASN A 117 12.50 10.67 32.08
C ASN A 117 13.74 9.97 32.66
N SER A 118 14.35 9.03 31.92
CA SER A 118 15.58 8.36 32.37
C SER A 118 16.83 9.24 32.39
N TYR A 119 16.78 10.43 31.78
CA TYR A 119 17.90 11.39 31.78
C TYR A 119 17.75 12.46 32.87
N ASN A 120 16.53 12.62 33.42
CA ASN A 120 16.21 13.58 34.48
C ASN A 120 16.21 12.95 35.89
N ASP A 121 16.54 11.67 36.00
CA ASP A 121 16.81 10.92 37.25
C ASP A 121 18.32 10.64 37.37
#